data_AF-A0A8S4E4A9-F1
#
_entry.id   AF-A0A8S4E4A9-F1
#
_cell.length_a   1.000
_cell.length_b   1.000
_cell.length_c   1.000
_cell.angle_alpha   90.00
_cell.angle_beta   90.00
_cell.angle_gamma   90.00
#
_symmetry.space_group_name_H-M   'P 1'
#
loop_
_entity.id
_entity.type
_entity.pdbx_description
1 polymer ?
#
loop_
_entity_poly.entity_id
_entity_poly.type
_entity_poly.pdbx_seq_one_letter_code
_entity_poly.pdbx_strand_id
1 'polypeptide(L)'
;MIKILSLKTQLPSVVAACDEAIEKLSLAANNPQASLYGVVNQILYPLVQGCESKDMKIIKFCLGTIQRLIAQQGIDAKGARHVVDCLYNLGQGHVLELKLLQTAALLMTTSDLVHGDTLARLMVLCMRMVVASEARDASTAHAAAATARQLVALVFERALAEANGQLKVNPADVRPQSNSKAPKDLKPCAADAFLILQVDVLMYRCAA
;
A
#
# COMPACT_ATOMS: atom_id res chain seq x y z
N MET A 1 -14.17 13.64 -18.27
CA MET A 1 -14.24 13.19 -19.69
C MET A 1 -13.00 13.59 -20.50
N ILE A 2 -12.55 14.86 -20.49
CA ILE A 2 -11.40 15.34 -21.29
C ILE A 2 -10.05 14.66 -20.94
N LYS A 3 -9.80 14.31 -19.67
CA LYS A 3 -8.57 13.59 -19.25
C LYS A 3 -8.51 12.13 -19.71
N ILE A 4 -9.65 11.49 -19.95
CA ILE A 4 -9.74 10.06 -20.35
C ILE A 4 -9.47 9.91 -21.85
N LEU A 5 -9.90 10.86 -22.68
CA LEU A 5 -9.65 10.85 -24.13
C LEU A 5 -8.15 10.97 -24.48
N SER A 6 -7.36 11.73 -23.71
CA SER A 6 -5.90 11.83 -23.93
C SER A 6 -5.12 10.58 -23.46
N LEU A 7 -5.72 9.72 -22.64
CA LEU A 7 -5.13 8.44 -22.20
C LEU A 7 -5.40 7.30 -23.20
N LYS A 8 -6.50 7.38 -23.97
CA LYS A 8 -6.96 6.35 -24.91
C LYS A 8 -5.98 6.08 -26.06
N THR A 9 -5.12 7.03 -26.41
CA THR A 9 -4.08 6.88 -27.44
C THR A 9 -2.75 6.33 -26.94
N GLN A 10 -2.48 6.33 -25.62
CA GLN A 10 -1.18 5.92 -25.07
C GLN A 10 -1.19 4.60 -24.28
N LEU A 11 -2.36 4.12 -23.83
CA LEU A 11 -2.51 2.87 -23.07
C LEU A 11 -3.79 2.11 -23.44
N PRO A 12 -3.84 1.48 -24.62
CA PRO A 12 -5.05 0.77 -25.05
C PRO A 12 -5.44 -0.37 -24.09
N SER A 13 -4.47 -1.07 -23.49
CA SER A 13 -4.73 -2.16 -22.54
C SER A 13 -5.30 -1.69 -21.19
N VAL A 14 -4.75 -0.61 -20.61
CA VAL A 14 -5.25 -0.05 -19.34
C VAL A 14 -6.64 0.54 -19.53
N VAL A 15 -6.89 1.19 -20.67
CA VAL A 15 -8.20 1.79 -20.96
C VAL A 15 -9.24 0.70 -21.24
N ALA A 16 -8.90 -0.34 -21.99
CA ALA A 16 -9.81 -1.48 -22.21
C ALA A 16 -10.19 -2.18 -20.89
N ALA A 17 -9.21 -2.42 -20.02
CA ALA A 17 -9.46 -3.03 -18.72
C ALA A 17 -10.27 -2.11 -17.77
N CYS A 18 -10.05 -0.79 -17.83
CA CYS A 18 -10.89 0.18 -17.10
C CYS A 18 -12.32 0.22 -17.66
N ASP A 19 -12.49 0.21 -18.98
CA ASP A 19 -13.80 0.24 -19.64
C ASP A 19 -14.60 -1.03 -19.30
N GLU A 20 -13.97 -2.22 -19.35
CA GLU A 20 -14.57 -3.49 -18.91
C GLU A 20 -14.97 -3.47 -17.43
N ALA A 21 -14.13 -2.88 -16.57
CA ALA A 21 -14.43 -2.80 -15.16
C ALA A 21 -15.52 -1.77 -14.82
N ILE A 22 -15.64 -0.68 -15.58
CA ILE A 22 -16.76 0.27 -15.48
C ILE A 22 -18.08 -0.42 -15.83
N GLU A 23 -18.09 -1.24 -16.88
CA GLU A 23 -19.26 -2.05 -17.25
C GLU A 23 -19.65 -2.99 -16.11
N LYS A 24 -18.67 -3.71 -15.54
CA LYS A 24 -18.88 -4.58 -14.37
C LYS A 24 -19.32 -3.81 -13.12
N LEU A 25 -18.80 -2.61 -12.87
CA LEU A 25 -19.25 -1.74 -11.78
C LEU A 25 -20.71 -1.31 -11.98
N SER A 26 -21.10 -0.95 -13.21
CA SER A 26 -22.50 -0.60 -13.52
C SER A 26 -23.43 -1.79 -13.33
N LEU A 27 -23.00 -3.00 -13.67
CA LEU A 27 -23.76 -4.23 -13.45
C LEU A 27 -23.85 -4.58 -11.96
N ALA A 28 -22.74 -4.41 -11.23
CA ALA A 28 -22.69 -4.63 -9.79
C ALA A 28 -23.50 -3.61 -8.99
N ALA A 29 -23.55 -2.34 -9.41
CA ALA A 29 -24.37 -1.30 -8.79
C ALA A 29 -25.87 -1.66 -8.81
N ASN A 30 -26.31 -2.42 -9.81
CA ASN A 30 -27.69 -2.91 -9.94
C ASN A 30 -27.92 -4.27 -9.26
N ASN A 31 -26.89 -4.87 -8.66
CA ASN A 31 -26.99 -6.18 -8.00
C ASN A 31 -26.49 -6.11 -6.55
N PRO A 32 -27.40 -6.12 -5.55
CA PRO A 32 -27.04 -6.06 -4.13
C PRO A 32 -26.12 -7.19 -3.65
N GLN A 33 -26.01 -8.29 -4.40
CA GLN A 33 -25.18 -9.45 -4.06
C GLN A 33 -23.77 -9.38 -4.67
N ALA A 34 -23.46 -8.41 -5.52
CA ALA A 34 -22.16 -8.30 -6.17
C ALA A 34 -21.09 -7.77 -5.19
N SER A 35 -19.98 -8.51 -5.05
CA SER A 35 -18.83 -8.05 -4.28
C SER A 35 -18.14 -6.88 -4.99
N LEU A 36 -18.37 -5.66 -4.49
CA LEU A 36 -17.70 -4.45 -4.97
C LEU A 36 -16.17 -4.58 -4.93
N TYR A 37 -15.62 -5.26 -3.91
CA TYR A 37 -14.19 -5.54 -3.80
C TYR A 37 -13.66 -6.42 -4.94
N GLY A 38 -14.46 -7.38 -5.42
CA GLY A 38 -14.09 -8.20 -6.57
C GLY A 38 -13.90 -7.38 -7.84
N VAL A 39 -14.78 -6.40 -8.07
CA VAL A 39 -14.69 -5.50 -9.22
C VAL A 39 -13.53 -4.50 -9.05
N VAL A 40 -13.36 -3.93 -7.85
CA VAL A 40 -12.24 -3.01 -7.58
C VAL A 40 -10.89 -3.71 -7.76
N ASN A 41 -10.75 -4.96 -7.35
CA ASN A 41 -9.52 -5.74 -7.58
C ASN A 41 -9.22 -5.96 -9.07
N GLN A 42 -10.25 -6.09 -9.92
CA GLN A 42 -10.07 -6.15 -11.37
C GLN A 42 -9.60 -4.81 -11.95
N ILE A 43 -10.04 -3.68 -11.38
CA ILE A 43 -9.56 -2.32 -11.74
C ILE A 43 -8.13 -2.10 -11.26
N LEU A 44 -7.78 -2.65 -10.10
CA LEU A 44 -6.48 -2.43 -9.49
C LEU A 44 -5.34 -3.02 -10.36
N TYR A 45 -5.59 -4.16 -11.02
CA TYR A 45 -4.60 -4.83 -11.88
C TYR A 45 -4.05 -3.94 -13.01
N PRO A 46 -4.88 -3.37 -13.92
CA PRO A 46 -4.39 -2.48 -14.98
C PRO A 46 -3.79 -1.18 -14.43
N LEU A 47 -4.23 -0.69 -13.25
CA LEU A 47 -3.61 0.46 -12.61
C LEU A 47 -2.20 0.15 -12.11
N VAL A 48 -2.00 -1.00 -11.46
CA VAL A 48 -0.68 -1.47 -11.01
C VAL A 48 0.23 -1.69 -12.21
N GLN A 49 -0.26 -2.31 -13.28
CA GLN A 49 0.49 -2.46 -14.54
C GLN A 49 0.85 -1.11 -15.16
N GLY A 50 -0.04 -0.11 -15.13
CA GLY A 50 0.30 1.24 -15.58
C GLY A 50 1.39 1.90 -14.73
N CYS A 51 1.50 1.58 -13.44
CA CYS A 51 2.62 2.05 -12.60
C CYS A 51 3.97 1.46 -13.00
N GLU A 52 4.01 0.34 -13.74
CA GLU A 52 5.24 -0.25 -14.29
C GLU A 52 5.68 0.39 -15.62
N SER A 53 4.91 1.35 -16.15
CA SER A 53 5.24 2.10 -17.36
C SER A 53 6.53 2.92 -17.21
N LYS A 54 7.16 3.25 -18.34
CA LYS A 54 8.28 4.21 -18.40
C LYS A 54 7.82 5.67 -18.50
N ASP A 55 6.53 5.91 -18.75
CA ASP A 55 5.99 7.26 -18.86
C ASP A 55 5.53 7.79 -17.49
N MET A 56 6.23 8.82 -17.00
CA MET A 56 5.93 9.47 -15.72
C MET A 56 4.49 10.00 -15.61
N LYS A 57 3.86 10.44 -16.71
CA LYS A 57 2.47 10.91 -16.70
C LYS A 57 1.52 9.75 -16.41
N ILE A 58 1.80 8.59 -16.98
CA ILE A 58 1.04 7.35 -16.77
C ILE A 58 1.17 6.91 -15.31
N ILE A 59 2.40 6.79 -14.80
CA ILE A 59 2.64 6.38 -13.41
C ILE A 59 1.92 7.31 -12.43
N LYS A 60 2.04 8.63 -12.62
CA LYS A 60 1.36 9.63 -11.77
C LYS A 60 -0.16 9.50 -11.80
N PHE A 61 -0.73 9.19 -12.96
CA PHE A 61 -2.17 9.01 -13.13
C PHE A 61 -2.66 7.73 -12.42
N CYS A 62 -2.00 6.60 -12.66
CA CYS A 62 -2.36 5.32 -12.07
C CYS A 62 -2.23 5.34 -10.54
N LEU A 63 -1.09 5.82 -10.03
CA LEU A 63 -0.86 5.96 -8.59
C LEU A 63 -1.86 6.91 -7.94
N GLY A 64 -2.19 8.03 -8.60
CA GLY A 64 -3.24 8.94 -8.11
C GLY A 64 -4.64 8.32 -8.10
N THR A 65 -4.90 7.36 -8.98
CA THR A 65 -6.18 6.63 -9.00
C THR A 65 -6.23 5.57 -7.90
N ILE A 66 -5.14 4.86 -7.67
CA ILE A 66 -4.97 3.95 -6.53
C ILE A 66 -5.19 4.70 -5.21
N GLN A 67 -4.60 5.89 -5.04
CA GLN A 67 -4.83 6.73 -3.85
C GLN A 67 -6.32 7.04 -3.61
N ARG A 68 -7.10 7.31 -4.67
CA ARG A 68 -8.54 7.56 -4.55
C ARG A 68 -9.30 6.31 -4.11
N LEU A 69 -8.94 5.14 -4.65
CA LEU A 69 -9.56 3.86 -4.24
C LEU A 69 -9.29 3.56 -2.76
N ILE A 70 -8.07 3.83 -2.29
CA ILE A 70 -7.71 3.72 -0.86
C ILE A 70 -8.56 4.68 -0.02
N ALA A 71 -8.61 5.96 -0.40
CA ALA A 71 -9.35 6.98 0.36
C ALA A 71 -10.86 6.69 0.44
N GLN A 72 -11.42 6.00 -0.55
CA GLN A 72 -12.81 5.57 -0.59
C GLN A 72 -13.04 4.22 0.11
N GLN A 73 -12.02 3.64 0.76
CA GLN A 73 -12.06 2.31 1.38
C GLN A 73 -12.53 1.20 0.41
N GLY A 74 -12.26 1.38 -0.89
CA GLY A 74 -12.68 0.45 -1.94
C GLY A 74 -11.80 -0.79 -2.08
N ILE A 75 -10.77 -0.92 -1.26
CA ILE A 75 -9.74 -1.97 -1.36
C ILE A 75 -9.93 -2.98 -0.23
N ASP A 76 -9.75 -4.27 -0.53
CA ASP A 76 -9.69 -5.36 0.44
C ASP A 76 -8.24 -5.79 0.73
N ALA A 77 -8.04 -6.79 1.60
CA ALA A 77 -6.71 -7.26 1.95
C ALA A 77 -5.90 -7.75 0.73
N LYS A 78 -6.57 -8.32 -0.29
CA LYS A 78 -5.92 -8.73 -1.53
C LYS A 78 -5.44 -7.53 -2.34
N GLY A 79 -6.29 -6.52 -2.53
CA GLY A 79 -5.90 -5.31 -3.23
C GLY A 79 -4.81 -4.53 -2.49
N ALA A 80 -4.83 -4.52 -1.15
CA ALA A 80 -3.79 -3.90 -0.34
C ALA A 80 -2.41 -4.52 -0.61
N ARG A 81 -2.33 -5.85 -0.80
CA ARG A 81 -1.09 -6.55 -1.19
C ARG A 81 -0.55 -6.02 -2.53
N HIS A 82 -1.40 -5.95 -3.54
CA HIS A 82 -1.03 -5.43 -4.85
C HIS A 82 -0.58 -3.96 -4.80
N VAL A 83 -1.24 -3.12 -3.99
CA VAL A 83 -0.81 -1.74 -3.77
C VAL A 83 0.57 -1.69 -3.12
N VAL A 84 0.80 -2.46 -2.05
CA VAL A 84 2.10 -2.47 -1.36
C VAL A 84 3.23 -2.93 -2.28
N ASP A 85 3.01 -3.96 -3.09
CA ASP A 85 4.00 -4.42 -4.08
C ASP A 85 4.30 -3.34 -5.12
N CYS A 86 3.27 -2.65 -5.62
CA CYS A 86 3.42 -1.52 -6.53
C CYS A 86 4.24 -0.37 -5.90
N LEU A 87 3.94 0.02 -4.66
CA LEU A 87 4.69 1.05 -3.95
C LEU A 87 6.15 0.64 -3.72
N TYR A 88 6.38 -0.62 -3.37
CA TYR A 88 7.72 -1.16 -3.16
C TYR A 88 8.56 -1.10 -4.44
N ASN A 89 8.00 -1.55 -5.57
CA ASN A 89 8.69 -1.57 -6.86
C ASN A 89 9.03 -0.16 -7.35
N LEU A 90 8.08 0.78 -7.27
CA LEU A 90 8.33 2.19 -7.61
C LEU A 90 9.42 2.81 -6.72
N GLY A 91 9.43 2.47 -5.43
CA GLY A 91 10.41 2.97 -4.49
C GLY A 91 11.82 2.41 -4.70
N GLN A 92 11.94 1.15 -5.14
CA GLN A 92 13.24 0.60 -5.57
C GLN A 92 13.80 1.36 -6.79
N GLY A 93 12.93 1.89 -7.65
CA GLY A 93 13.31 2.72 -8.79
C GLY A 93 13.47 4.21 -8.48
N HIS A 94 13.36 4.63 -7.20
CA HIS A 94 13.37 6.05 -6.80
C HIS A 94 12.31 6.92 -7.52
N VAL A 95 11.17 6.32 -7.88
CA VAL A 95 10.11 6.99 -8.62
C VAL A 95 9.07 7.56 -7.66
N LEU A 96 8.85 8.87 -7.72
CA LEU A 96 7.78 9.56 -6.98
C LEU A 96 7.81 9.35 -5.46
N GLU A 97 9.00 9.29 -4.84
CA GLU A 97 9.21 8.91 -3.43
C GLU A 97 8.26 9.59 -2.44
N LEU A 98 8.12 10.92 -2.48
CA LEU A 98 7.18 11.66 -1.64
C LEU A 98 5.73 11.18 -1.80
N LYS A 99 5.32 10.89 -3.04
CA LYS A 99 3.97 10.40 -3.33
C LYS A 99 3.78 8.95 -2.87
N LEU A 100 4.84 8.13 -2.90
CA LEU A 100 4.81 6.79 -2.34
C LEU A 100 4.61 6.83 -0.82
N LEU A 101 5.37 7.69 -0.12
CA LEU A 101 5.22 7.89 1.33
C LEU A 101 3.81 8.35 1.70
N GLN A 102 3.24 9.29 0.96
CA GLN A 102 1.85 9.74 1.15
C GLN A 102 0.84 8.60 0.93
N THR A 103 1.07 7.75 -0.08
CA THR A 103 0.18 6.62 -0.37
C THR A 103 0.27 5.53 0.70
N ALA A 104 1.50 5.24 1.17
CA ALA A 104 1.75 4.32 2.27
C ALA A 104 1.06 4.79 3.56
N ALA A 105 1.22 6.08 3.89
CA ALA A 105 0.55 6.69 5.03
C ALA A 105 -0.97 6.58 4.91
N LEU A 106 -1.53 6.94 3.75
CA LEU A 106 -2.96 6.86 3.50
C LEU A 106 -3.49 5.43 3.67
N LEU A 107 -2.87 4.43 3.03
CA LEU A 107 -3.30 3.02 3.13
C LEU A 107 -3.33 2.53 4.57
N MET A 108 -2.29 2.87 5.32
CA MET A 108 -2.18 2.49 6.72
C MET A 108 -3.21 3.22 7.58
N THR A 109 -3.48 4.52 7.39
CA THR A 109 -4.40 5.25 8.28
C THR A 109 -5.87 5.07 7.95
N THR A 110 -6.22 4.65 6.74
CA THR A 110 -7.63 4.48 6.33
C THR A 110 -8.16 3.06 6.50
N SER A 111 -7.30 2.07 6.79
CA SER A 111 -7.69 0.67 6.82
C SER A 111 -6.73 -0.22 7.63
N ASP A 112 -7.24 -1.29 8.23
CA ASP A 112 -6.45 -2.30 8.96
C ASP A 112 -6.14 -3.52 8.06
N LEU A 113 -5.77 -3.28 6.80
CA LEU A 113 -5.58 -4.33 5.79
C LEU A 113 -4.12 -4.78 5.63
N VAL A 114 -3.17 -4.07 6.25
CA VAL A 114 -1.74 -4.25 6.06
C VAL A 114 -1.12 -4.89 7.29
N HIS A 115 -0.73 -6.15 7.16
CA HIS A 115 -0.20 -7.01 8.22
C HIS A 115 0.90 -7.94 7.69
N GLY A 116 1.81 -8.36 8.56
CA GLY A 116 2.83 -9.37 8.26
C GLY A 116 3.80 -8.97 7.14
N ASP A 117 3.78 -9.71 6.04
CA ASP A 117 4.64 -9.48 4.85
C ASP A 117 4.45 -8.07 4.27
N THR A 118 3.20 -7.64 4.06
CA THR A 118 2.91 -6.35 3.45
C THR A 118 3.35 -5.19 4.33
N LEU A 119 3.16 -5.31 5.65
CA LEU A 119 3.61 -4.31 6.60
C LEU A 119 5.14 -4.15 6.57
N ALA A 120 5.88 -5.26 6.66
CA ALA A 120 7.34 -5.18 6.63
C ALA A 120 7.88 -4.65 5.31
N ARG A 121 7.27 -5.02 4.18
CA ARG A 121 7.64 -4.49 2.87
C ARG A 121 7.45 -2.97 2.82
N LEU A 122 6.34 -2.47 3.37
CA LEU A 122 6.06 -1.04 3.49
C LEU A 122 7.05 -0.32 4.43
N MET A 123 7.40 -0.94 5.56
CA MET A 123 8.38 -0.39 6.50
C MET A 123 9.78 -0.32 5.89
N VAL A 124 10.24 -1.39 5.24
CA VAL A 124 11.53 -1.41 4.53
C VAL A 124 11.58 -0.33 3.46
N LEU A 125 10.49 -0.13 2.71
CA LEU A 125 10.37 0.94 1.74
C LEU A 125 10.54 2.33 2.39
N CYS A 126 9.81 2.62 3.47
CA CYS A 126 9.94 3.88 4.21
C CYS A 126 11.36 4.09 4.73
N MET A 127 11.96 3.09 5.38
CA MET A 127 13.31 3.18 5.95
C MET A 127 14.38 3.40 4.88
N ARG A 128 14.28 2.74 3.72
CA ARG A 128 15.18 2.99 2.59
C ARG A 128 15.09 4.41 2.05
N MET A 129 13.91 5.04 2.17
CA MET A 129 13.74 6.45 1.83
C MET A 129 14.30 7.40 2.91
N VAL A 130 14.37 6.95 4.18
CA VAL A 130 15.00 7.71 5.28
C VAL A 130 16.51 7.82 5.12
N VAL A 131 17.17 6.71 4.75
CA VAL A 131 18.62 6.70 4.57
C VAL A 131 18.97 7.61 3.39
N ALA A 132 19.56 8.77 3.69
CA ALA A 132 19.97 9.74 2.70
C ALA A 132 21.09 9.17 1.83
N SER A 133 20.91 9.22 0.52
CA SER A 133 21.99 9.09 -0.46
C SER A 133 22.38 10.49 -0.92
N GLU A 134 23.61 10.70 -1.36
CA GLU A 134 24.14 12.00 -1.82
C GLU A 134 23.27 12.67 -2.91
N ALA A 135 22.40 11.91 -3.59
CA ALA A 135 21.51 12.37 -4.65
C ALA A 135 20.05 12.66 -4.24
N ARG A 136 19.66 12.51 -2.95
CA ARG A 136 18.25 12.65 -2.50
C ARG A 136 18.03 13.98 -1.77
N ASP A 137 16.91 14.65 -2.08
CA ASP A 137 16.53 15.89 -1.40
C ASP A 137 16.25 15.65 0.09
N ALA A 138 16.86 16.48 0.95
CA ALA A 138 16.72 16.42 2.41
C ALA A 138 15.24 16.49 2.84
N SER A 139 14.40 17.22 2.10
CA SER A 139 12.96 17.30 2.38
C SER A 139 12.27 15.92 2.31
N THR A 140 12.68 15.08 1.35
CA THR A 140 12.12 13.74 1.14
C THR A 140 12.58 12.77 2.21
N ALA A 141 13.86 12.85 2.61
CA ALA A 141 14.40 12.06 3.70
C ALA A 141 13.71 12.41 5.04
N HIS A 142 13.49 13.69 5.32
CA HIS A 142 12.75 14.12 6.51
C HIS A 142 11.29 13.68 6.48
N ALA A 143 10.61 13.79 5.34
CA ALA A 143 9.25 13.29 5.17
C ALA A 143 9.19 11.77 5.41
N ALA A 144 10.15 11.01 4.86
CA ALA A 144 10.25 9.57 5.09
C ALA A 144 10.41 9.24 6.59
N ALA A 145 11.27 9.99 7.29
CA ALA A 145 11.53 9.76 8.71
C ALA A 145 10.32 10.09 9.58
N ALA A 146 9.56 11.13 9.22
CA ALA A 146 8.31 11.46 9.87
C ALA A 146 7.24 10.38 9.62
N THR A 147 7.06 9.97 8.36
CA THR A 147 6.12 8.91 7.99
C THR A 147 6.46 7.58 8.65
N ALA A 148 7.73 7.17 8.66
CA ALA A 148 8.17 5.94 9.32
C ALA A 148 7.79 5.93 10.80
N ARG A 149 8.13 7.00 11.54
CA ARG A 149 7.78 7.13 12.97
C ARG A 149 6.27 7.10 13.20
N GLN A 150 5.50 7.78 12.35
CA GLN A 150 4.04 7.78 12.42
C GLN A 150 3.47 6.37 12.21
N LEU A 151 3.96 5.64 11.21
CA LEU A 151 3.47 4.30 10.90
C LEU A 151 3.85 3.27 11.98
N VAL A 152 5.04 3.40 12.56
CA VAL A 152 5.45 2.59 13.71
C VAL A 152 4.48 2.84 14.87
N ALA A 153 4.23 4.10 15.25
CA ALA A 153 3.29 4.44 16.31
C ALA A 153 1.89 3.84 16.07
N LEU A 154 1.37 3.97 14.84
CA LEU A 154 0.08 3.41 14.45
C LEU A 154 0.01 1.88 14.63
N VAL A 155 1.09 1.15 14.34
CA VAL A 155 1.11 -0.31 14.54
C VAL A 155 1.02 -0.67 16.03
N PHE A 156 1.67 0.09 16.91
CA PHE A 156 1.53 -0.11 18.36
C PHE A 156 0.13 0.26 18.86
N GLU A 157 -0.46 1.33 18.35
CA GLU A 157 -1.85 1.71 18.66
C GLU A 157 -2.82 0.59 18.26
N ARG A 158 -2.64 -0.01 17.09
CA ARG A 158 -3.42 -1.18 16.64
C ARG A 158 -3.23 -2.40 17.54
N ALA A 159 -2.00 -2.70 17.96
CA ALA A 159 -1.72 -3.80 18.87
C ALA A 159 -2.43 -3.60 20.22
N LEU A 160 -2.44 -2.37 20.74
CA LEU A 160 -3.17 -2.02 21.96
C LEU A 160 -4.68 -2.13 21.79
N ALA A 161 -5.22 -1.63 20.67
CA ALA A 161 -6.64 -1.73 20.35
C ALA A 161 -7.09 -3.20 20.22
N GLU A 162 -6.26 -4.05 19.61
CA GLU A 162 -6.52 -5.49 19.46
C GLU A 162 -6.43 -6.24 20.80
N ALA A 163 -5.51 -5.84 21.68
CA ALA A 163 -5.43 -6.35 23.05
C ALA A 163 -6.70 -6.01 23.86
N ASN A 164 -7.21 -4.79 23.72
CA ASN A 164 -8.43 -4.31 24.37
C ASN A 164 -9.73 -4.80 23.70
N GLY A 165 -9.65 -5.54 22.59
CA GLY A 165 -10.80 -6.05 21.85
C GLY A 165 -11.55 -4.99 21.03
N GLN A 166 -10.97 -3.80 20.88
CA GLN A 166 -11.51 -2.68 20.09
C GLN A 166 -11.22 -2.83 18.59
N LEU A 167 -10.18 -3.58 18.24
CA LEU A 167 -9.83 -3.95 16.88
C LEU A 167 -9.92 -5.48 16.72
N LYS A 168 -10.51 -5.94 15.62
CA LYS A 168 -10.57 -7.36 15.26
C LYS A 168 -10.00 -7.55 13.86
N VAL A 169 -8.85 -8.19 13.78
CA VAL A 169 -8.24 -8.57 12.50
C VAL A 169 -8.70 -9.99 12.16
N ASN A 170 -9.17 -10.17 10.93
CA ASN A 170 -9.51 -11.48 10.41
C ASN A 170 -8.21 -12.23 10.05
N PRO A 171 -7.92 -13.39 10.67
CA PRO A 171 -6.69 -14.13 10.41
C PRO A 171 -6.52 -14.55 8.93
N ALA A 172 -7.62 -14.72 8.18
CA ALA A 172 -7.55 -15.08 6.76
C ALA A 172 -6.97 -13.95 5.87
N ASP A 173 -7.08 -12.71 6.33
CA ASP A 173 -6.58 -11.53 5.62
C ASP A 173 -5.08 -11.30 5.86
N VAL A 174 -4.55 -11.91 6.92
CA VAL A 174 -3.14 -11.80 7.33
C VAL A 174 -2.29 -12.82 6.58
N ARG A 175 -1.24 -12.34 5.91
CA ARG A 175 -0.20 -13.21 5.36
C ARG A 175 1.02 -13.17 6.28
N PRO A 176 1.23 -14.21 7.13
CA PRO A 176 2.37 -14.23 8.03
C PRO A 176 3.68 -14.26 7.25
N GLN A 177 4.73 -13.67 7.82
CA GLN A 177 6.07 -13.74 7.24
C GLN A 177 6.61 -15.16 7.33
N SER A 178 7.14 -15.70 6.21
CA SER A 178 7.62 -17.08 6.12
C SER A 178 8.72 -17.45 7.13
N ASN A 179 9.50 -16.47 7.62
CA ASN A 179 10.58 -16.64 8.60
C ASN A 179 10.31 -15.86 9.91
N SER A 180 9.04 -15.65 10.27
CA SER A 180 8.70 -14.88 11.47
C SER A 180 9.28 -15.51 12.74
N LYS A 181 10.07 -14.72 13.48
CA LYS A 181 10.50 -15.05 14.85
C LYS A 181 9.47 -14.65 15.90
N ALA A 182 8.31 -14.14 15.48
CA ALA A 182 7.25 -13.77 16.40
C ALA A 182 6.68 -15.02 17.11
N PRO A 183 6.41 -14.96 18.42
CA PRO A 183 5.70 -16.02 19.11
C PRO A 183 4.36 -16.33 18.44
N LYS A 184 4.03 -17.62 18.29
CA LYS A 184 2.84 -18.09 17.56
C LYS A 184 1.52 -17.77 18.26
N ASP A 185 1.57 -17.48 19.55
CA ASP A 185 0.39 -17.17 20.37
C ASP A 185 0.01 -15.69 20.34
N LEU A 186 0.77 -14.85 19.62
CA LEU A 186 0.45 -13.44 19.46
C LEU A 186 -0.70 -13.24 18.47
N LYS A 187 -1.58 -12.31 18.82
CA LYS A 187 -2.58 -11.79 17.88
C LYS A 187 -1.90 -11.02 16.73
N PRO A 188 -2.55 -10.89 15.56
CA PRO A 188 -1.96 -10.28 14.36
C PRO A 188 -1.27 -8.93 14.57
N CYS A 189 -1.91 -7.95 15.22
CA CYS A 189 -1.31 -6.63 15.42
C CYS A 189 -0.16 -6.68 16.45
N ALA A 190 -0.27 -7.54 17.46
CA ALA A 190 0.81 -7.76 18.42
C ALA A 190 2.04 -8.41 17.76
N ALA A 191 1.84 -9.36 16.85
CA ALA A 191 2.90 -9.94 16.04
C ALA A 191 3.57 -8.91 15.12
N ASP A 192 2.79 -8.03 14.50
CA ASP A 192 3.30 -6.94 13.67
C ASP A 192 4.18 -5.97 14.48
N ALA A 193 3.71 -5.53 15.64
CA ALA A 193 4.48 -4.66 16.53
C ALA A 193 5.80 -5.31 16.96
N PHE A 194 5.78 -6.61 17.29
CA PHE A 194 6.99 -7.36 17.64
C PHE A 194 8.00 -7.41 16.48
N LEU A 195 7.53 -7.63 15.25
CA LEU A 195 8.39 -7.70 14.07
C LEU A 195 8.94 -6.33 13.67
N ILE A 196 8.15 -5.26 13.81
CA ILE A 196 8.64 -3.88 13.57
C ILE A 196 9.81 -3.54 14.50
N LEU A 197 9.72 -3.88 15.79
CA LEU A 197 10.82 -3.66 16.73
C LEU A 197 12.12 -4.34 16.29
N GLN A 198 12.01 -5.53 15.69
CA GLN A 198 13.18 -6.23 15.17
C GLN A 198 13.75 -5.52 13.93
N VAL A 199 12.90 -5.06 13.02
CA VAL A 199 13.30 -4.34 11.79
C VAL A 199 13.99 -3.01 12.15
N ASP A 200 13.40 -2.23 13.05
CA ASP A 200 13.97 -0.94 13.49
C ASP A 200 15.35 -1.12 14.13
N VAL A 201 15.51 -2.10 15.02
CA VAL A 201 16.78 -2.38 15.71
C VAL A 201 17.84 -2.89 14.74
N LEU A 202 17.48 -3.74 13.77
CA LEU A 202 18.41 -4.24 12.75
C LEU A 202 18.90 -3.14 11.82
N MET A 203 18.02 -2.21 11.43
CA MET A 203 18.38 -1.12 10.52
C MET A 203 19.22 -0.04 11.20
N TYR A 204 18.92 0.32 12.47
CA TYR A 204 19.79 1.21 13.25
C TYR A 204 21.22 0.66 13.39
N ARG A 205 21.37 -0.66 13.49
CA ARG A 205 22.68 -1.32 13.55
C ARG A 205 23.43 -1.38 12.21
N CYS A 206 22.73 -1.27 11.08
CA CYS A 206 23.36 -1.21 9.75
C CYS A 206 23.73 0.21 9.31
N ALA A 207 23.18 1.24 9.98
CA ALA A 207 23.45 2.64 9.68
C ALA A 207 24.54 3.29 10.56
N ALA A 208 25.00 2.57 11.60
CA ALA A 208 26.10 2.95 12.49
C ALA A 208 27.36 2.13 12.16
#